data_AF-A0A382HEW2-F1
#
_entry.id   AF-A0A382HEW2-F1
#
_cell.length_a   1.000
_cell.length_b   1.000
_cell.length_c   1.000
_cell.angle_alpha   90.00
_cell.angle_beta   90.00
_cell.angle_gamma   90.00
#
_symmetry.space_group_name_H-M   'P 1'
#
loop_
_entity.id
_entity.type
_entity.pdbx_description
1 polymer ?
#
loop_
_entity_poly.entity_id
_entity_poly.type
_entity_poly.pdbx_seq_one_letter_code
_entity_poly.pdbx_strand_id
1 'polypeptide(L)'
;WYRVGGGDGFYTAVDHTDHQQLFSESQNGNIRRVNLETGEQTSIRPQPPRNDQDSNISPIPSGDLEIRWNWNTPFMLSPHNQRIIFAGSNRLFKSLDQGRTWTMSPDLTKNVDKDEIEIMGQYNSLPRCRPWIRGEECILSRNDGVNQYSTIVSITESTLMPELLWVGTDDGNIQLSQDGGSTWTEVGTNIPGGTQNYYVSRVEASHADPATAYASLDGHRSDDLRPYIYMTNDFGETWTSIESDLPSFGNVRTIREDPKNRDLLYAGTEFGFYISINGGDNWHQFMSNLGTTRIDDVIIHPRDNDLILATHGRSVQIMDDITPLQDLNARILETDVHLFEPREAVLWKQDRRFSRSVTGAKTWQGRNAPQGTNISYYLKDGTDGTVSITITDLRTGEMFREIEGSQNQGLNRVMWDLRGTAPPIEENVNRGFFGQNQAPIAQPGTYRVTLEVNGENLSQLVDVLEDVWM
;
A
#
# COMPACT_ATOMS: atom_id res chain seq x y z
N TRP A 1 15.76 -11.06 -2.68
CA TRP A 1 15.50 -9.87 -3.51
C TRP A 1 16.25 -9.98 -4.82
N TYR A 2 15.52 -9.90 -5.94
CA TYR A 2 16.09 -9.79 -7.28
C TYR A 2 15.33 -8.68 -8.02
N ARG A 3 15.95 -8.13 -9.08
CA ARG A 3 15.37 -7.02 -9.85
C ARG A 3 14.34 -7.56 -10.84
N VAL A 4 13.11 -7.03 -10.79
CA VAL A 4 12.00 -7.42 -11.69
C VAL A 4 11.73 -6.40 -12.81
N GLY A 5 12.21 -5.17 -12.66
CA GLY A 5 11.97 -4.05 -13.58
C GLY A 5 13.14 -3.08 -13.66
N GLY A 6 13.06 -2.09 -14.55
CA GLY A 6 14.11 -1.09 -14.77
C GLY A 6 13.67 0.35 -14.54
N GLY A 7 14.41 1.31 -15.10
CA GLY A 7 14.15 2.75 -14.87
C GLY A 7 14.48 3.17 -13.44
N ASP A 8 13.67 4.06 -12.88
CA ASP A 8 13.82 4.59 -11.51
C ASP A 8 13.01 3.79 -10.46
N GLY A 9 12.27 2.76 -10.88
CA GLY A 9 11.41 1.95 -10.01
C GLY A 9 10.09 2.65 -9.70
N PHE A 10 9.03 2.29 -10.44
CA PHE A 10 7.70 2.88 -10.35
C PHE A 10 6.65 1.83 -10.00
N TYR A 11 5.39 2.01 -10.43
CA TYR A 11 4.33 1.04 -10.25
C TYR A 11 4.74 -0.37 -10.72
N THR A 12 4.35 -1.36 -9.93
CA THR A 12 4.46 -2.78 -10.24
C THR A 12 3.17 -3.48 -9.85
N ALA A 13 2.78 -4.50 -10.61
CA ALA A 13 1.62 -5.33 -10.30
C ALA A 13 1.96 -6.79 -10.57
N VAL A 14 1.48 -7.69 -9.72
CA VAL A 14 1.63 -9.14 -9.87
C VAL A 14 0.26 -9.71 -10.25
N ASP A 15 0.23 -10.59 -11.25
CA ASP A 15 -0.99 -11.32 -11.57
C ASP A 15 -1.26 -12.36 -10.46
N HIS A 16 -2.34 -12.18 -9.70
CA HIS A 16 -2.69 -13.09 -8.60
C HIS A 16 -3.24 -14.44 -9.09
N THR A 17 -3.54 -14.59 -10.38
CA THR A 17 -3.96 -15.85 -11.00
C THR A 17 -2.80 -16.62 -11.64
N ASP A 18 -1.71 -15.93 -11.98
CA ASP A 18 -0.45 -16.49 -12.46
C ASP A 18 0.74 -15.73 -11.85
N HIS A 19 1.25 -16.23 -10.72
CA HIS A 19 2.34 -15.61 -9.97
C HIS A 19 3.67 -15.53 -10.75
N GLN A 20 3.76 -16.14 -11.94
CA GLN A 20 4.90 -15.96 -12.83
C GLN A 20 4.81 -14.67 -13.65
N GLN A 21 3.62 -14.07 -13.79
CA GLN A 21 3.43 -12.85 -14.56
C GLN A 21 3.50 -11.63 -13.65
N LEU A 22 4.38 -10.71 -14.02
CA LEU A 22 4.57 -9.42 -13.36
C LEU A 22 4.52 -8.30 -14.39
N PHE A 23 4.01 -7.16 -13.98
CA PHE A 23 3.97 -5.94 -14.75
C PHE A 23 4.80 -4.89 -14.04
N SER A 24 5.63 -4.16 -14.78
CA SER A 24 6.48 -3.11 -14.23
C SER A 24 6.50 -1.92 -15.15
N GLU A 25 6.26 -0.74 -14.58
CA GLU A 25 6.40 0.53 -15.28
C GLU A 25 7.83 1.08 -15.15
N SER A 26 8.24 1.75 -16.22
CA SER A 26 9.38 2.65 -16.27
C SER A 26 8.93 3.96 -16.92
N GLN A 27 9.68 5.04 -16.67
CA GLN A 27 9.31 6.43 -16.94
C GLN A 27 8.41 6.63 -18.15
N ASN A 28 7.42 7.52 -18.03
CA ASN A 28 6.56 7.93 -19.15
C ASN A 28 5.72 6.77 -19.70
N GLY A 29 5.23 5.87 -18.85
CA GLY A 29 4.29 4.82 -19.22
C GLY A 29 4.92 3.67 -19.99
N ASN A 30 6.24 3.50 -19.91
CA ASN A 30 6.94 2.35 -20.49
C ASN A 30 6.70 1.10 -19.62
N ILE A 31 5.49 0.56 -19.71
CA ILE A 31 5.05 -0.63 -19.02
C ILE A 31 5.54 -1.87 -19.75
N ARG A 32 6.04 -2.85 -19.00
CA ARG A 32 6.46 -4.17 -19.49
C ARG A 32 5.72 -5.25 -18.75
N ARG A 33 5.35 -6.30 -19.47
CA ARG A 33 5.01 -7.60 -18.89
C ARG A 33 6.26 -8.46 -18.82
N VAL A 34 6.46 -9.13 -17.70
CA VAL A 34 7.64 -9.92 -17.35
C VAL A 34 7.18 -11.29 -16.88
N ASN A 35 7.72 -12.35 -17.49
CA ASN A 35 7.60 -13.69 -16.94
C ASN A 35 8.79 -13.96 -16.01
N LEU A 36 8.51 -14.23 -14.74
CA LEU A 36 9.50 -14.40 -13.68
C LEU A 36 10.24 -15.75 -13.75
N GLU A 37 9.67 -16.75 -14.42
CA GLU A 37 10.31 -18.06 -14.61
C GLU A 37 11.33 -18.01 -15.77
N THR A 38 10.93 -17.48 -16.93
CA THR A 38 11.75 -17.46 -18.14
C THR A 38 12.62 -16.21 -18.28
N GLY A 39 12.24 -15.12 -17.59
CA GLY A 39 12.84 -13.79 -17.73
C GLY A 39 12.40 -13.04 -19.00
N GLU A 40 11.45 -13.56 -19.76
CA GLU A 40 10.91 -12.90 -20.96
C GLU A 40 10.27 -11.55 -20.59
N GLN A 41 10.54 -10.52 -21.39
CA GLN A 41 9.94 -9.19 -21.22
C GLN A 41 9.30 -8.72 -22.52
N THR A 42 8.06 -8.23 -22.44
CA THR A 42 7.35 -7.62 -23.57
C THR A 42 6.94 -6.21 -23.20
N SER A 43 7.27 -5.22 -24.04
CA SER A 43 6.71 -3.88 -23.90
C SER A 43 5.22 -3.91 -24.19
N ILE A 44 4.42 -3.34 -23.30
CA ILE A 44 2.96 -3.26 -23.44
C ILE A 44 2.46 -1.81 -23.41
N ARG A 45 3.35 -0.83 -23.47
CA ARG A 45 2.98 0.60 -23.52
C ARG A 45 1.97 0.86 -24.66
N PRO A 46 0.88 1.61 -24.43
CA PRO A 46 0.04 2.13 -25.50
C PRO A 46 0.83 3.04 -26.44
N GLN A 47 0.79 2.73 -27.74
CA GLN A 47 1.60 3.39 -28.76
C GLN A 47 0.72 3.85 -29.93
N PRO A 48 0.70 5.17 -30.23
CA PRO A 48 0.08 5.66 -31.46
C PRO A 48 0.89 5.20 -32.68
N PRO A 49 0.32 5.26 -33.90
CA PRO A 49 1.05 4.89 -35.11
C PRO A 49 2.29 5.78 -35.26
N ARG A 50 3.45 5.18 -35.55
CA ARG A 50 4.72 5.93 -35.64
C ARG A 50 5.64 5.39 -36.73
N ASN A 51 5.88 6.22 -37.75
CA ASN A 51 6.80 6.06 -38.89
C ASN A 51 6.66 4.78 -39.72
N ASP A 52 6.61 3.59 -39.12
CA ASP A 52 6.41 2.26 -39.73
C ASP A 52 5.85 1.20 -38.73
N GLN A 53 5.48 1.59 -37.50
CA GLN A 53 4.94 0.66 -36.48
C GLN A 53 3.42 0.75 -36.40
N ASP A 54 2.78 -0.42 -36.43
CA ASP A 54 1.35 -0.56 -36.16
C ASP A 54 1.03 -0.06 -34.75
N SER A 55 -0.04 0.72 -34.65
CA SER A 55 -0.58 1.09 -33.35
C SER A 55 -1.15 -0.13 -32.65
N ASN A 56 -0.87 -0.28 -31.36
CA ASN A 56 -1.59 -1.22 -30.51
C ASN A 56 -2.82 -0.58 -29.84
N ILE A 57 -3.20 0.63 -30.25
CA ILE A 57 -4.41 1.33 -29.83
C ILE A 57 -5.48 1.14 -30.90
N SER A 58 -6.66 0.71 -30.48
CA SER A 58 -7.83 0.47 -31.34
C SER A 58 -9.05 1.22 -30.80
N PRO A 59 -9.75 2.03 -31.62
CA PRO A 59 -9.40 2.36 -33.02
C PRO A 59 -8.09 3.15 -33.11
N ILE A 60 -7.41 3.07 -34.26
CA ILE A 60 -6.15 3.79 -34.49
C ILE A 60 -6.41 5.30 -34.31
N PRO A 61 -5.66 5.99 -33.43
CA PRO A 61 -5.77 7.43 -33.26
C PRO A 61 -5.57 8.19 -34.58
N SER A 62 -6.46 9.12 -34.92
CA SER A 62 -6.36 9.96 -36.13
C SER A 62 -5.80 11.36 -35.83
N GLY A 63 -4.89 11.86 -36.66
CA GLY A 63 -4.34 13.22 -36.56
C GLY A 63 -3.15 13.35 -35.58
N ASP A 64 -2.74 14.59 -35.30
CA ASP A 64 -1.67 14.92 -34.34
C ASP A 64 -2.18 14.83 -32.88
N LEU A 65 -2.65 13.64 -32.49
CA LEU A 65 -3.13 13.38 -31.13
C LEU A 65 -1.97 13.38 -30.13
N GLU A 66 -1.95 14.38 -29.26
CA GLU A 66 -0.98 14.45 -28.16
C GLU A 66 -1.37 13.48 -27.02
N ILE A 67 -0.43 12.59 -26.68
CA ILE A 67 -0.52 11.69 -25.53
C ILE A 67 0.60 12.08 -24.56
N ARG A 68 0.22 12.70 -23.43
CA ARG A 68 1.13 13.17 -22.38
C ARG A 68 1.20 12.15 -21.26
N TRP A 69 2.40 11.66 -20.97
CA TRP A 69 2.62 10.64 -19.94
C TRP A 69 3.26 11.26 -18.71
N ASN A 70 2.79 10.88 -17.51
CA ASN A 70 3.46 11.27 -16.28
C ASN A 70 4.82 10.56 -16.17
N TRP A 71 5.79 11.19 -15.49
CA TRP A 71 7.07 10.54 -15.19
C TRP A 71 6.87 9.23 -14.41
N ASN A 72 5.97 9.24 -13.42
CA ASN A 72 5.48 8.06 -12.71
C ASN A 72 4.05 7.76 -13.18
N THR A 73 3.91 6.99 -14.26
CA THR A 73 2.60 6.71 -14.86
C THR A 73 1.84 5.66 -14.02
N PRO A 74 0.62 5.95 -13.54
CA PRO A 74 -0.18 4.96 -12.85
C PRO A 74 -0.66 3.88 -13.84
N PHE A 75 -0.61 2.63 -13.40
CA PHE A 75 -1.33 1.53 -14.03
C PHE A 75 -1.79 0.55 -12.97
N MET A 76 -2.82 -0.22 -13.29
CA MET A 76 -3.31 -1.28 -12.41
C MET A 76 -3.86 -2.45 -13.21
N LEU A 77 -3.83 -3.65 -12.59
CA LEU A 77 -4.62 -4.79 -13.03
C LEU A 77 -6.00 -4.70 -12.38
N SER A 78 -7.04 -5.09 -13.12
CA SER A 78 -8.39 -5.14 -12.55
C SER A 78 -8.46 -6.14 -11.39
N PRO A 79 -9.03 -5.78 -10.23
CA PRO A 79 -9.28 -6.74 -9.15
C PRO A 79 -10.25 -7.86 -9.56
N HIS A 80 -11.07 -7.65 -10.59
CA HIS A 80 -12.06 -8.61 -11.08
C HIS A 80 -11.50 -9.58 -12.12
N ASN A 81 -10.53 -9.13 -12.92
CA ASN A 81 -9.95 -9.93 -13.99
C ASN A 81 -8.53 -9.48 -14.34
N GLN A 82 -7.53 -10.29 -13.99
CA GLN A 82 -6.09 -9.99 -14.19
C GLN A 82 -5.67 -9.91 -15.67
N ARG A 83 -6.57 -10.19 -16.63
CA ARG A 83 -6.35 -9.88 -18.06
C ARG A 83 -6.57 -8.42 -18.41
N ILE A 84 -7.33 -7.69 -17.59
CA ILE A 84 -7.69 -6.30 -17.80
C ILE A 84 -6.63 -5.42 -17.15
N ILE A 85 -6.10 -4.46 -17.93
CA ILE A 85 -5.12 -3.49 -17.46
C ILE A 85 -5.62 -2.09 -17.76
N PHE A 86 -5.48 -1.20 -16.79
CA PHE A 86 -5.69 0.23 -16.95
C PHE A 86 -4.36 0.98 -16.84
N ALA A 87 -4.13 1.99 -17.69
CA ALA A 87 -2.93 2.83 -17.64
C ALA A 87 -3.29 4.30 -17.93
N GLY A 88 -2.66 5.26 -17.25
CA GLY A 88 -3.06 6.68 -17.28
C GLY A 88 -2.03 7.62 -17.89
N SER A 89 -2.36 8.24 -19.01
CA SER A 89 -1.69 9.44 -19.54
C SER A 89 -2.53 10.67 -19.19
N ASN A 90 -2.58 11.72 -20.02
CA ASN A 90 -3.76 12.59 -20.08
C ASN A 90 -5.09 11.86 -20.41
N ARG A 91 -5.02 10.59 -20.78
CA ARG A 91 -6.14 9.73 -21.17
C ARG A 91 -6.02 8.40 -20.43
N LEU A 92 -7.13 7.75 -20.16
CA LEU A 92 -7.13 6.37 -19.68
C LEU A 92 -7.03 5.40 -20.86
N PHE A 93 -6.15 4.41 -20.74
CA PHE A 93 -6.06 3.27 -21.63
C PHE A 93 -6.60 2.02 -20.92
N LYS A 94 -7.44 1.24 -21.62
CA LYS A 94 -7.97 -0.04 -21.14
C LYS A 94 -7.58 -1.16 -22.10
N SER A 95 -6.92 -2.19 -21.58
CA SER A 95 -6.62 -3.43 -22.29
C SER A 95 -7.46 -4.57 -21.72
N LEU A 96 -7.87 -5.51 -22.57
CA LEU A 96 -8.58 -6.75 -22.19
C LEU A 96 -7.70 -8.02 -22.37
N ASP A 97 -6.44 -7.83 -22.78
CA ASP A 97 -5.55 -8.88 -23.24
C ASP A 97 -4.11 -8.74 -22.70
N GLN A 98 -4.01 -8.26 -21.45
CA GLN A 98 -2.75 -8.02 -20.74
C GLN A 98 -1.81 -7.05 -21.45
N GLY A 99 -2.37 -6.00 -22.04
CA GLY A 99 -1.65 -4.89 -22.64
C GLY A 99 -1.14 -5.15 -24.07
N ARG A 100 -1.65 -6.18 -24.76
CA ARG A 100 -1.33 -6.41 -26.17
C ARG A 100 -2.04 -5.39 -27.05
N THR A 101 -3.30 -5.10 -26.77
CA THR A 101 -4.10 -4.07 -27.42
C THR A 101 -4.81 -3.19 -26.40
N TRP A 102 -5.07 -1.95 -26.78
CA TRP A 102 -5.61 -0.91 -25.91
C TRP A 102 -6.76 -0.16 -26.58
N THR A 103 -7.76 0.20 -25.79
CA THR A 103 -8.72 1.27 -26.10
C THR A 103 -8.31 2.54 -25.34
N MET A 104 -8.75 3.71 -25.80
CA MET A 104 -8.31 5.00 -25.26
C MET A 104 -9.50 5.94 -25.04
N SER A 105 -9.54 6.62 -23.90
CA SER A 105 -10.56 7.62 -23.57
C SER A 105 -10.32 8.98 -24.23
N PRO A 106 -11.27 9.94 -24.09
CA PRO A 106 -11.01 11.37 -24.22
C PRO A 106 -9.91 11.86 -23.27
N ASP A 107 -9.46 13.11 -23.43
CA ASP A 107 -8.56 13.75 -22.46
C ASP A 107 -9.37 13.97 -21.17
N LEU A 108 -8.85 13.46 -20.05
CA LEU A 108 -9.50 13.48 -18.74
C LEU A 108 -8.96 14.61 -17.84
N THR A 109 -8.03 15.40 -18.35
CA THR A 109 -7.31 16.45 -17.64
C THR A 109 -7.87 17.82 -18.01
N LYS A 110 -7.35 18.89 -17.41
CA LYS A 110 -7.66 20.27 -17.82
C LYS A 110 -6.95 20.67 -19.11
N ASN A 111 -6.03 19.84 -19.61
CA ASN A 111 -5.23 20.08 -20.80
C ASN A 111 -4.51 21.45 -20.74
N VAL A 112 -3.89 21.74 -19.60
CA VAL A 112 -3.13 22.97 -19.36
C VAL A 112 -1.85 22.93 -20.16
N ASP A 113 -1.61 23.96 -20.97
CA ASP A 113 -0.31 24.16 -21.60
C ASP A 113 0.68 24.66 -20.55
N LYS A 114 1.71 23.85 -20.27
CA LYS A 114 2.76 24.21 -19.32
C LYS A 114 3.54 25.45 -19.73
N ASP A 115 3.60 25.77 -21.02
CA ASP A 115 4.33 26.94 -21.50
C ASP A 115 3.59 28.24 -21.16
N GLU A 116 2.30 28.15 -20.84
CA GLU A 116 1.44 29.24 -20.36
C GLU A 116 1.44 29.35 -18.83
N ILE A 117 2.10 28.44 -18.10
CA ILE A 117 2.20 28.53 -16.63
C ILE A 117 3.31 29.51 -16.27
N GLU A 118 2.94 30.53 -15.49
CA GLU A 118 3.89 31.48 -14.91
C GLU A 118 4.55 30.89 -13.65
N ILE A 119 5.87 30.80 -13.65
CA ILE A 119 6.66 30.33 -12.51
C ILE A 119 7.65 31.43 -12.14
N MET A 120 7.55 31.95 -10.92
CA MET A 120 8.42 33.02 -10.41
C MET A 120 8.49 34.25 -11.33
N GLY A 121 7.37 34.62 -11.96
CA GLY A 121 7.29 35.76 -12.88
C GLY A 121 7.83 35.48 -14.28
N GLN A 122 8.04 34.21 -14.65
CA GLN A 122 8.61 33.80 -15.94
C GLN A 122 7.76 32.70 -16.58
N TYR A 123 7.64 32.73 -17.91
CA TYR A 123 7.00 31.68 -18.70
C TYR A 123 8.06 30.78 -19.36
N ASN A 124 7.68 29.56 -19.71
CA ASN A 124 8.55 28.61 -20.42
C ASN A 124 8.55 28.85 -21.95
N SER A 125 8.61 30.12 -22.35
CA SER A 125 8.33 30.62 -23.71
C SER A 125 9.52 30.54 -24.69
N LEU A 126 10.73 30.31 -24.20
CA LEU A 126 11.94 30.19 -25.01
C LEU A 126 12.27 28.72 -25.33
N PRO A 127 12.92 28.41 -26.46
CA PRO A 127 13.32 27.04 -26.80
C PRO A 127 14.41 26.51 -25.85
N ARG A 128 14.56 25.17 -25.82
CA ARG A 128 15.70 24.53 -25.13
C ARG A 128 17.00 24.96 -25.80
N CYS A 129 18.01 25.34 -25.00
CA CYS A 129 19.32 25.63 -25.53
C CYS A 129 19.90 24.44 -26.29
N ARG A 130 20.39 24.71 -27.51
CA ARG A 130 21.06 23.73 -28.35
C ARG A 130 22.56 24.03 -28.35
N PRO A 131 23.45 23.08 -27.99
CA PRO A 131 24.88 23.32 -27.86
C PRO A 131 25.57 23.94 -29.09
N TRP A 132 25.01 23.73 -30.28
CA TRP A 132 25.53 24.22 -31.56
C TRP A 132 24.94 25.55 -32.04
N ILE A 133 23.97 26.12 -31.32
CA ILE A 133 23.36 27.42 -31.64
C ILE A 133 23.90 28.44 -30.63
N ARG A 134 24.55 29.51 -31.11
CA ARG A 134 25.12 30.58 -30.27
C ARG A 134 24.40 31.89 -30.55
N GLY A 135 24.19 32.68 -29.50
CA GLY A 135 23.60 34.03 -29.60
C GLY A 135 22.08 34.07 -29.66
N GLU A 136 21.40 32.93 -29.53
CA GLU A 136 19.94 32.86 -29.35
C GLU A 136 19.58 32.77 -27.87
N GLU A 137 18.53 33.48 -27.46
CA GLU A 137 17.94 33.32 -26.14
C GLU A 137 17.27 31.95 -26.04
N CYS A 138 17.56 31.24 -24.96
CA CYS A 138 17.12 29.88 -24.75
C CYS A 138 17.15 29.52 -23.26
N ILE A 139 16.46 28.44 -22.90
CA ILE A 139 16.45 27.88 -21.55
C ILE A 139 17.32 26.61 -21.52
N LEU A 140 18.38 26.60 -20.68
CA LEU A 140 19.39 25.52 -20.64
C LEU A 140 18.79 24.14 -20.32
N SER A 141 17.78 24.11 -19.46
CA SER A 141 17.10 22.90 -18.96
C SER A 141 15.60 22.96 -19.20
N ARG A 142 15.17 23.49 -20.36
CA ARG A 142 13.75 23.49 -20.73
C ARG A 142 13.23 22.06 -20.74
N ASN A 143 12.20 21.80 -19.93
CA ASN A 143 11.59 20.49 -19.80
C ASN A 143 12.62 19.42 -19.38
N ASP A 144 13.52 19.76 -18.45
CA ASP A 144 14.41 18.77 -17.81
C ASP A 144 13.74 18.27 -16.52
N GLY A 145 13.66 16.96 -16.32
CA GLY A 145 12.92 16.34 -15.21
C GLY A 145 11.47 15.96 -15.55
N VAL A 146 10.49 16.56 -14.85
CA VAL A 146 9.06 16.30 -15.09
C VAL A 146 8.65 16.96 -16.42
N ASN A 147 8.62 16.14 -17.47
CA ASN A 147 8.54 16.65 -18.84
C ASN A 147 7.11 17.04 -19.29
N GLN A 148 6.10 16.59 -18.56
CA GLN A 148 4.67 16.69 -18.92
C GLN A 148 3.85 17.17 -17.72
N TYR A 149 2.75 17.87 -18.00
CA TYR A 149 1.75 18.33 -17.04
C TYR A 149 0.36 18.07 -17.63
N SER A 150 -0.68 18.12 -16.80
CA SER A 150 -2.03 17.67 -17.16
C SER A 150 -2.01 16.21 -17.57
N THR A 151 -1.77 15.35 -16.58
CA THR A 151 -1.70 13.88 -16.68
C THR A 151 -2.42 13.20 -15.51
N ILE A 152 -2.95 11.99 -15.76
CA ILE A 152 -3.49 11.11 -14.72
C ILE A 152 -2.33 10.60 -13.85
N VAL A 153 -2.54 10.64 -12.54
CA VAL A 153 -1.55 10.24 -11.53
C VAL A 153 -2.08 9.22 -10.51
N SER A 154 -3.40 9.05 -10.45
CA SER A 154 -4.07 8.01 -9.67
C SER A 154 -5.13 7.34 -10.51
N ILE A 155 -5.23 6.01 -10.43
CA ILE A 155 -6.29 5.19 -11.04
C ILE A 155 -6.73 4.19 -9.99
N THR A 156 -8.04 4.00 -9.88
CA THR A 156 -8.61 2.92 -9.07
C THR A 156 -9.84 2.35 -9.77
N GLU A 157 -10.01 1.03 -9.70
CA GLU A 157 -11.25 0.34 -10.03
C GLU A 157 -11.86 -0.18 -8.73
N SER A 158 -13.17 0.00 -8.56
CA SER A 158 -13.87 -0.54 -7.37
C SER A 158 -13.69 -2.04 -7.28
N THR A 159 -13.36 -2.55 -6.09
CA THR A 159 -13.33 -4.00 -5.83
C THR A 159 -14.74 -4.61 -5.69
N LEU A 160 -15.77 -3.78 -5.57
CA LEU A 160 -17.17 -4.20 -5.42
C LEU A 160 -17.93 -4.22 -6.75
N MET A 161 -17.62 -3.28 -7.64
CA MET A 161 -18.31 -3.13 -8.92
C MET A 161 -17.27 -3.09 -10.04
N PRO A 162 -17.23 -4.09 -10.94
CA PRO A 162 -16.38 -4.03 -12.12
C PRO A 162 -16.77 -2.83 -12.97
N GLU A 163 -15.80 -2.25 -13.68
CA GLU A 163 -16.01 -1.12 -14.59
C GLU A 163 -16.37 0.22 -13.94
N LEU A 164 -16.47 0.28 -12.61
CA LEU A 164 -16.52 1.51 -11.84
C LEU A 164 -15.10 2.04 -11.60
N LEU A 165 -14.73 3.10 -12.30
CA LEU A 165 -13.38 3.64 -12.38
C LEU A 165 -13.32 5.07 -11.86
N TRP A 166 -12.27 5.35 -11.09
CA TRP A 166 -11.91 6.67 -10.62
C TRP A 166 -10.52 7.03 -11.11
N VAL A 167 -10.32 8.27 -11.56
CA VAL A 167 -8.99 8.79 -11.88
C VAL A 167 -8.77 10.16 -11.25
N GLY A 168 -7.55 10.39 -10.78
CA GLY A 168 -7.09 11.69 -10.28
C GLY A 168 -5.92 12.21 -11.11
N THR A 169 -5.86 13.52 -11.32
CA THR A 169 -4.85 14.16 -12.19
C THR A 169 -3.91 15.09 -11.42
N ASP A 170 -2.75 15.38 -12.01
CA ASP A 170 -1.77 16.32 -11.45
C ASP A 170 -2.20 17.80 -11.53
N ASP A 171 -3.25 18.09 -12.30
CA ASP A 171 -3.88 19.40 -12.45
C ASP A 171 -5.22 19.53 -11.68
N GLY A 172 -5.62 18.51 -10.91
CA GLY A 172 -6.67 18.61 -9.90
C GLY A 172 -8.07 18.11 -10.30
N ASN A 173 -8.21 17.48 -11.47
CA ASN A 173 -9.43 16.79 -11.86
C ASN A 173 -9.58 15.45 -11.11
N ILE A 174 -10.82 15.12 -10.75
CA ILE A 174 -11.23 13.78 -10.34
C ILE A 174 -12.35 13.35 -11.26
N GLN A 175 -12.10 12.33 -12.08
CA GLN A 175 -13.08 11.83 -13.03
C GLN A 175 -13.61 10.47 -12.61
N LEU A 176 -14.91 10.28 -12.82
CA LEU A 176 -15.64 9.05 -12.57
C LEU A 176 -16.15 8.46 -13.88
N SER A 177 -15.99 7.15 -14.06
CA SER A 177 -16.71 6.35 -15.05
C SER A 177 -17.42 5.19 -14.36
N GLN A 178 -18.68 4.96 -14.71
CA GLN A 178 -19.49 3.84 -14.20
C GLN A 178 -19.78 2.80 -15.29
N ASP A 179 -19.11 2.90 -16.45
CA ASP A 179 -19.34 2.08 -17.65
C ASP A 179 -18.03 1.64 -18.32
N GLY A 180 -16.99 1.48 -17.50
CA GLY A 180 -15.73 0.86 -17.90
C GLY A 180 -14.85 1.75 -18.75
N GLY A 181 -15.02 3.07 -18.62
CA GLY A 181 -14.26 4.09 -19.32
C GLY A 181 -14.89 4.61 -20.60
N SER A 182 -16.16 4.24 -20.88
CA SER A 182 -16.86 4.67 -22.10
C SER A 182 -17.35 6.12 -21.98
N THR A 183 -17.88 6.49 -20.82
CA THR A 183 -18.26 7.85 -20.46
C THR A 183 -17.59 8.27 -19.14
N TRP A 184 -17.37 9.57 -18.99
CA TRP A 184 -16.66 10.17 -17.86
C TRP A 184 -17.39 11.42 -17.36
N THR A 185 -17.41 11.59 -16.04
CA THR A 185 -17.94 12.77 -15.35
C THR A 185 -16.87 13.37 -14.45
N GLU A 186 -16.59 14.66 -14.61
CA GLU A 186 -15.65 15.38 -13.75
C GLU A 186 -16.34 15.79 -12.44
N VAL A 187 -15.97 15.13 -11.35
CA VAL A 187 -16.58 15.28 -10.02
C VAL A 187 -15.68 15.99 -9.02
N GLY A 188 -14.41 16.24 -9.36
CA GLY A 188 -13.46 17.01 -8.53
C GLY A 188 -13.83 18.48 -8.38
N THR A 189 -14.59 19.04 -9.34
CA THR A 189 -15.10 20.43 -9.26
C THR A 189 -16.07 20.65 -8.09
N ASN A 190 -16.68 19.58 -7.56
CA ASN A 190 -17.57 19.62 -6.41
C ASN A 190 -16.83 19.65 -5.06
N ILE A 191 -15.50 19.49 -5.05
CA ILE A 191 -14.71 19.58 -3.81
C ILE A 191 -14.72 21.01 -3.26
N PRO A 192 -15.09 21.21 -1.99
CA PRO A 192 -15.12 22.53 -1.38
C PRO A 192 -13.71 23.09 -1.09
N GLY A 193 -13.62 24.37 -0.73
CA GLY A 193 -12.36 24.92 -0.17
C GLY A 193 -11.34 25.43 -1.19
N GLY A 194 -11.64 25.43 -2.50
CA GLY A 194 -10.80 26.06 -3.51
C GLY A 194 -9.54 25.27 -3.90
N THR A 195 -9.51 23.97 -3.61
CA THR A 195 -8.36 23.07 -3.86
C THR A 195 -8.39 22.41 -5.24
N GLN A 196 -9.19 22.93 -6.16
CA GLN A 196 -9.49 22.29 -7.45
C GLN A 196 -8.27 22.17 -8.38
N ASN A 197 -7.17 22.89 -8.12
CA ASN A 197 -5.94 22.82 -8.92
C ASN A 197 -4.82 22.03 -8.22
N TYR A 198 -5.10 21.45 -7.05
CA TYR A 198 -4.09 20.70 -6.31
C TYR A 198 -3.90 19.32 -6.91
N TYR A 199 -2.69 18.79 -6.75
CA TYR A 199 -2.34 17.46 -7.22
C TYR A 199 -3.20 16.42 -6.50
N VAL A 200 -3.98 15.62 -7.23
CA VAL A 200 -4.79 14.55 -6.64
C VAL A 200 -3.86 13.40 -6.29
N SER A 201 -3.39 13.34 -5.05
CA SER A 201 -2.36 12.37 -4.65
C SER A 201 -2.88 10.94 -4.65
N ARG A 202 -4.16 10.75 -4.28
CA ARG A 202 -4.84 9.45 -4.38
C ARG A 202 -6.34 9.67 -4.55
N VAL A 203 -6.97 8.80 -5.34
CA VAL A 203 -8.42 8.55 -5.30
C VAL A 203 -8.60 7.06 -5.02
N GLU A 204 -9.37 6.72 -3.98
CA GLU A 204 -9.61 5.36 -3.53
C GLU A 204 -11.10 5.05 -3.52
N ALA A 205 -11.52 4.03 -4.24
CA ALA A 205 -12.89 3.55 -4.24
C ALA A 205 -13.09 2.68 -3.02
N SER A 206 -14.23 2.83 -2.35
CA SER A 206 -14.49 2.05 -1.15
C SER A 206 -14.58 0.55 -1.44
N HIS A 207 -14.09 -0.22 -0.48
CA HIS A 207 -14.22 -1.66 -0.37
C HIS A 207 -15.54 -2.09 0.29
N ALA A 208 -16.35 -1.14 0.78
CA ALA A 208 -17.60 -1.40 1.50
C ALA A 208 -18.86 -0.84 0.81
N ASP A 209 -18.75 0.24 0.03
CA ASP A 209 -19.88 0.85 -0.68
C ASP A 209 -19.45 1.37 -2.08
N PRO A 210 -20.06 0.92 -3.19
CA PRO A 210 -19.72 1.42 -4.53
C PRO A 210 -19.90 2.94 -4.71
N ALA A 211 -20.81 3.57 -3.96
CA ALA A 211 -21.02 5.02 -4.05
C ALA A 211 -19.96 5.84 -3.30
N THR A 212 -19.18 5.18 -2.43
CA THR A 212 -18.19 5.83 -1.58
C THR A 212 -16.81 5.83 -2.23
N ALA A 213 -16.15 6.99 -2.16
CA ALA A 213 -14.75 7.13 -2.52
C ALA A 213 -14.06 8.17 -1.64
N TYR A 214 -12.75 8.02 -1.50
CA TYR A 214 -11.89 8.92 -0.75
C TYR A 214 -10.89 9.58 -1.70
N ALA A 215 -10.57 10.85 -1.45
CA ALA A 215 -9.58 11.58 -2.22
C ALA A 215 -8.62 12.32 -1.27
N SER A 216 -7.32 12.23 -1.54
CA SER A 216 -6.32 13.07 -0.90
C SER A 216 -5.75 14.06 -1.91
N LEU A 217 -5.61 15.31 -1.49
CA LEU A 217 -5.07 16.39 -2.32
C LEU A 217 -3.77 16.93 -1.73
N ASP A 218 -2.85 17.28 -2.63
CA ASP A 218 -1.50 17.67 -2.27
C ASP A 218 -1.16 19.06 -2.83
N GLY A 219 -1.26 20.06 -1.94
CA GLY A 219 -1.03 21.47 -2.23
C GLY A 219 0.43 21.92 -2.15
N HIS A 220 1.40 21.04 -1.86
CA HIS A 220 2.78 21.50 -1.57
C HIS A 220 3.44 22.26 -2.73
N ARG A 221 3.02 22.00 -3.98
CA ARG A 221 3.50 22.71 -5.18
C ARG A 221 2.93 24.12 -5.30
N SER A 222 1.95 24.45 -4.47
CA SER A 222 1.25 25.73 -4.38
C SER A 222 1.49 26.42 -3.04
N ASP A 223 2.55 26.03 -2.31
CA ASP A 223 2.89 26.55 -0.97
C ASP A 223 1.79 26.33 0.10
N ASP A 224 0.99 25.27 -0.06
CA ASP A 224 0.01 24.83 0.94
C ASP A 224 0.35 23.40 1.42
N LEU A 225 0.71 23.28 2.69
CA LEU A 225 1.11 22.02 3.31
C LEU A 225 0.05 21.41 4.23
N ARG A 226 -1.22 21.84 4.11
CA ARG A 226 -2.34 21.27 4.87
C ARG A 226 -2.71 19.85 4.41
N PRO A 227 -3.22 18.99 5.32
CA PRO A 227 -3.52 17.60 5.02
C PRO A 227 -4.94 17.37 4.46
N TYR A 228 -5.16 17.68 3.18
CA TYR A 228 -6.49 17.53 2.60
C TYR A 228 -6.89 16.08 2.35
N ILE A 229 -7.97 15.65 3.00
CA ILE A 229 -8.65 14.37 2.75
C ILE A 229 -10.15 14.61 2.65
N TYR A 230 -10.78 14.10 1.59
CA TYR A 230 -12.20 14.20 1.34
C TYR A 230 -12.82 12.83 1.13
N MET A 231 -14.11 12.71 1.47
CA MET A 231 -14.94 11.53 1.23
C MET A 231 -16.21 11.96 0.48
N THR A 232 -16.64 11.14 -0.47
CA THR A 232 -17.97 11.16 -1.08
C THR A 232 -18.71 9.88 -0.73
N ASN A 233 -20.04 9.92 -0.68
CA ASN A 233 -20.93 8.74 -0.55
C ASN A 233 -22.01 8.73 -1.65
N ASP A 234 -21.81 9.50 -2.70
CA ASP A 234 -22.79 9.75 -3.77
C ASP A 234 -22.11 9.89 -5.13
N PHE A 235 -21.08 9.08 -5.38
CA PHE A 235 -20.36 9.08 -6.66
C PHE A 235 -19.73 10.44 -7.02
N GLY A 236 -19.34 11.22 -6.01
CA GLY A 236 -18.66 12.50 -6.17
C GLY A 236 -19.59 13.68 -6.45
N GLU A 237 -20.91 13.49 -6.35
CA GLU A 237 -21.86 14.61 -6.40
C GLU A 237 -21.61 15.59 -5.23
N THR A 238 -21.28 15.08 -4.05
CA THR A 238 -20.84 15.87 -2.90
C THR A 238 -19.60 15.28 -2.24
N TRP A 239 -18.77 16.17 -1.69
CA TRP A 239 -17.55 15.82 -0.96
C TRP A 239 -17.53 16.49 0.40
N THR A 240 -17.14 15.74 1.42
CA THR A 240 -16.98 16.20 2.81
C THR A 240 -15.53 16.04 3.23
N SER A 241 -14.95 17.06 3.86
CA SER A 241 -13.60 16.95 4.42
C SER A 241 -13.62 16.01 5.62
N ILE A 242 -12.67 15.09 5.67
CA ILE A 242 -12.44 14.15 6.78
C ILE A 242 -11.02 14.31 7.34
N GLU A 243 -10.38 15.48 7.14
CA GLU A 243 -9.06 15.76 7.72
C GLU A 243 -9.12 15.90 9.26
N SER A 244 -10.26 16.36 9.79
CA SER A 244 -10.60 16.47 11.21
C SER A 244 -9.48 17.04 12.10
N ASP A 245 -8.84 16.19 12.91
CA ASP A 245 -7.81 16.51 13.90
C ASP A 245 -6.39 16.15 13.43
N LEU A 246 -6.21 15.83 12.14
CA LEU A 246 -4.87 15.74 11.56
C LEU A 246 -4.09 17.03 11.82
N PRO A 247 -2.76 16.96 12.04
CA PRO A 247 -1.96 18.16 12.25
C PRO A 247 -2.13 19.14 11.10
N SER A 248 -2.21 20.44 11.41
CA SER A 248 -2.43 21.50 10.41
C SER A 248 -1.31 21.64 9.36
N PHE A 249 -0.29 20.80 9.41
CA PHE A 249 0.88 20.78 8.55
C PHE A 249 1.36 19.34 8.32
N GLY A 250 1.57 18.98 7.06
CA GLY A 250 1.94 17.64 6.62
C GLY A 250 0.99 17.15 5.54
N ASN A 251 1.23 17.58 4.29
CA ASN A 251 0.40 17.21 3.14
C ASN A 251 0.27 15.68 2.99
N VAL A 252 -0.89 15.25 2.47
CA VAL A 252 -1.26 13.84 2.36
C VAL A 252 -0.84 13.30 0.99
N ARG A 253 -0.11 12.19 0.99
CA ARG A 253 0.34 11.50 -0.22
C ARG A 253 -0.55 10.33 -0.59
N THR A 254 -1.19 9.71 0.38
CA THR A 254 -2.07 8.56 0.15
C THR A 254 -3.15 8.48 1.22
N ILE A 255 -4.36 8.10 0.80
CA ILE A 255 -5.49 7.70 1.62
C ILE A 255 -5.91 6.29 1.18
N ARG A 256 -6.12 5.37 2.12
CA ARG A 256 -6.60 4.00 1.86
C ARG A 256 -7.70 3.65 2.85
N GLU A 257 -8.73 2.96 2.38
CA GLU A 257 -9.70 2.28 3.23
C GLU A 257 -9.22 0.84 3.48
N ASP A 258 -9.43 0.32 4.68
CA ASP A 258 -9.15 -1.09 4.95
C ASP A 258 -10.14 -2.00 4.20
N PRO A 259 -9.66 -3.07 3.53
CA PRO A 259 -10.54 -3.95 2.75
C PRO A 259 -11.53 -4.77 3.58
N LYS A 260 -11.38 -4.83 4.91
CA LYS A 260 -12.25 -5.59 5.82
C LYS A 260 -13.03 -4.72 6.80
N ASN A 261 -12.62 -3.47 7.01
CA ASN A 261 -13.28 -2.56 7.94
C ASN A 261 -13.39 -1.15 7.35
N ARG A 262 -14.62 -0.75 7.01
CA ARG A 262 -14.94 0.56 6.42
C ARG A 262 -14.61 1.76 7.32
N ASP A 263 -14.56 1.56 8.62
CA ASP A 263 -14.26 2.64 9.57
C ASP A 263 -12.74 2.82 9.75
N LEU A 264 -11.94 1.85 9.28
CA LEU A 264 -10.49 1.87 9.37
C LEU A 264 -9.88 2.51 8.12
N LEU A 265 -9.31 3.70 8.28
CA LEU A 265 -8.64 4.45 7.21
C LEU A 265 -7.16 4.66 7.53
N TYR A 266 -6.34 4.74 6.48
CA TYR A 266 -4.90 4.96 6.57
C TYR A 266 -4.49 6.19 5.78
N ALA A 267 -3.79 7.12 6.43
CA ALA A 267 -3.26 8.33 5.81
C ALA A 267 -1.73 8.37 5.87
N GLY A 268 -1.10 8.32 4.70
CA GLY A 268 0.33 8.57 4.56
C GLY A 268 0.59 10.06 4.32
N THR A 269 1.37 10.69 5.21
CA THR A 269 1.66 12.13 5.15
C THR A 269 3.16 12.39 5.00
N GLU A 270 3.54 13.65 4.81
CA GLU A 270 4.94 14.09 4.74
C GLU A 270 5.73 13.82 6.04
N PHE A 271 5.08 13.84 7.21
CA PHE A 271 5.77 13.78 8.52
C PHE A 271 5.35 12.62 9.42
N GLY A 272 4.48 11.74 8.94
CA GLY A 272 4.04 10.59 9.71
C GLY A 272 2.98 9.74 9.02
N PHE A 273 2.63 8.66 9.69
CA PHE A 273 1.56 7.77 9.29
C PHE A 273 0.43 7.87 10.31
N TYR A 274 -0.81 7.97 9.84
CA TYR A 274 -1.99 8.13 10.69
C TYR A 274 -3.03 7.08 10.32
N ILE A 275 -3.79 6.65 11.33
CA ILE A 275 -4.96 5.80 11.15
C ILE A 275 -6.18 6.46 11.76
N SER A 276 -7.33 6.22 11.17
CA SER A 276 -8.64 6.49 11.79
C SER A 276 -9.32 5.15 12.01
N ILE A 277 -10.01 4.98 13.14
CA ILE A 277 -10.85 3.79 13.43
C ILE A 277 -12.35 4.12 13.41
N ASN A 278 -12.71 5.31 12.93
CA ASN A 278 -14.05 5.87 12.92
C ASN A 278 -14.35 6.66 11.62
N GLY A 279 -13.86 6.19 10.48
CA GLY A 279 -14.21 6.73 9.16
C GLY A 279 -13.68 8.14 8.86
N GLY A 280 -12.68 8.62 9.60
CA GLY A 280 -12.04 9.93 9.41
C GLY A 280 -12.50 10.99 10.40
N ASP A 281 -13.35 10.62 11.38
CA ASP A 281 -13.78 11.52 12.45
C ASP A 281 -12.61 11.90 13.38
N ASN A 282 -11.68 10.96 13.65
CA ASN A 282 -10.45 11.22 14.41
C ASN A 282 -9.27 10.41 13.88
N TRP A 283 -8.08 11.01 13.94
CA TRP A 283 -6.84 10.44 13.44
C TRP A 283 -5.82 10.26 14.56
N HIS A 284 -5.20 9.08 14.57
CA HIS A 284 -4.15 8.71 15.51
C HIS A 284 -2.84 8.49 14.76
N GLN A 285 -1.76 9.13 15.21
CA GLN A 285 -0.43 8.82 14.70
C GLN A 285 -0.10 7.36 15.03
N PHE A 286 0.24 6.59 14.01
CA PHE A 286 0.48 5.16 14.12
C PHE A 286 1.91 4.80 13.73
N MET A 287 2.40 3.68 14.26
CA MET A 287 3.80 3.27 14.14
C MET A 287 4.76 4.43 14.47
N SER A 288 4.58 5.07 15.63
CA SER A 288 5.32 6.29 16.02
C SER A 288 6.85 6.12 16.11
N ASN A 289 7.34 4.88 16.14
CA ASN A 289 8.76 4.53 16.07
C ASN A 289 9.35 4.59 14.64
N LEU A 290 8.55 4.85 13.60
CA LEU A 290 9.01 5.09 12.22
C LEU A 290 9.94 6.31 12.11
N GLY A 291 9.84 7.23 13.07
CA GLY A 291 10.46 8.56 12.99
C GLY A 291 9.77 9.46 11.97
N THR A 292 10.19 10.73 11.91
CA THR A 292 9.65 11.69 10.94
C THR A 292 10.12 11.32 9.52
N THR A 293 9.21 10.77 8.74
CA THR A 293 9.46 10.35 7.38
C THR A 293 8.19 10.46 6.54
N ARG A 294 8.35 10.82 5.27
CA ARG A 294 7.27 10.84 4.30
C ARG A 294 6.85 9.41 3.95
N ILE A 295 5.54 9.19 3.88
CA ILE A 295 4.92 7.92 3.48
C ILE A 295 4.32 8.13 2.09
N ASP A 296 4.89 7.49 1.07
CA ASP A 296 4.49 7.65 -0.33
C ASP A 296 3.33 6.74 -0.74
N ASP A 297 3.29 5.52 -0.18
CA ASP A 297 2.21 4.58 -0.45
C ASP A 297 2.00 3.61 0.74
N VAL A 298 0.81 3.05 0.79
CA VAL A 298 0.32 2.10 1.79
C VAL A 298 -0.45 1.02 1.04
N ILE A 299 -0.12 -0.24 1.30
CA ILE A 299 -0.88 -1.40 0.82
C ILE A 299 -1.17 -2.35 1.98
N ILE A 300 -2.35 -2.98 1.94
CA ILE A 300 -2.73 -4.05 2.86
C ILE A 300 -2.62 -5.35 2.09
N HIS A 301 -1.78 -6.28 2.54
CA HIS A 301 -1.60 -7.54 1.84
C HIS A 301 -2.85 -8.43 2.02
N PRO A 302 -3.58 -8.79 0.94
CA PRO A 302 -4.93 -9.36 1.06
C PRO A 302 -4.96 -10.77 1.68
N ARG A 303 -3.86 -11.53 1.56
CA ARG A 303 -3.73 -12.87 2.17
C ARG A 303 -3.30 -12.80 3.63
N ASP A 304 -2.36 -11.90 3.93
CA ASP A 304 -1.61 -11.93 5.19
C ASP A 304 -2.12 -10.89 6.20
N ASN A 305 -2.94 -9.94 5.72
CA ASN A 305 -3.33 -8.74 6.44
C ASN A 305 -2.10 -7.99 6.97
N ASP A 306 -1.00 -7.95 6.21
CA ASP A 306 0.17 -7.17 6.59
C ASP A 306 0.00 -5.75 6.06
N LEU A 307 0.27 -4.76 6.91
CA LEU A 307 0.27 -3.36 6.50
C LEU A 307 1.68 -2.95 6.06
N ILE A 308 1.81 -2.58 4.78
CA ILE A 308 3.09 -2.33 4.14
C ILE A 308 3.16 -0.85 3.75
N LEU A 309 4.15 -0.15 4.28
CA LEU A 309 4.39 1.27 4.05
C LEU A 309 5.62 1.48 3.15
N ALA A 310 5.43 2.21 2.05
CA ALA A 310 6.53 2.73 1.24
C ALA A 310 6.99 4.07 1.83
N THR A 311 8.16 4.11 2.46
CA THR A 311 8.70 5.33 3.06
C THR A 311 9.74 5.99 2.16
N HIS A 312 9.79 7.32 2.19
CA HIS A 312 10.82 8.07 1.49
C HIS A 312 12.17 7.94 2.21
N GLY A 313 13.14 7.28 1.58
CA GLY A 313 14.53 7.21 2.07
C GLY A 313 14.77 6.32 3.29
N ARG A 314 13.76 5.57 3.78
CA ARG A 314 13.86 4.71 4.98
C ARG A 314 13.35 3.27 4.78
N SER A 315 13.48 2.75 3.56
CA SER A 315 13.07 1.39 3.17
C SER A 315 11.54 1.17 3.21
N VAL A 316 11.11 -0.06 2.94
CA VAL A 316 9.74 -0.52 3.17
C VAL A 316 9.61 -0.92 4.64
N GLN A 317 8.48 -0.56 5.25
CA GLN A 317 8.15 -0.90 6.65
C GLN A 317 6.92 -1.79 6.64
N ILE A 318 6.94 -2.86 7.43
CA ILE A 318 5.86 -3.86 7.46
C ILE A 318 5.41 -4.01 8.90
N MET A 319 4.12 -3.84 9.13
CA MET A 319 3.45 -4.29 10.34
C MET A 319 2.73 -5.59 10.03
N ASP A 320 3.33 -6.68 10.51
CA ASP A 320 2.80 -8.02 10.31
C ASP A 320 1.45 -8.17 11.01
N ASP A 321 0.46 -8.72 10.31
CA ASP A 321 -0.88 -9.04 10.82
C ASP A 321 -1.59 -7.86 11.51
N ILE A 322 -2.38 -7.09 10.76
CA ILE A 322 -3.26 -6.04 11.29
C ILE A 322 -4.68 -6.54 11.56
N THR A 323 -4.93 -7.86 11.54
CA THR A 323 -6.29 -8.41 11.79
C THR A 323 -6.93 -7.86 13.07
N PRO A 324 -6.23 -7.73 14.22
CA PRO A 324 -6.82 -7.11 15.41
C PRO A 324 -7.27 -5.67 15.21
N LEU A 325 -6.58 -4.89 14.37
CA LEU A 325 -6.98 -3.53 14.02
C LEU A 325 -8.21 -3.54 13.10
N GLN A 326 -8.29 -4.49 12.18
CA GLN A 326 -9.46 -4.68 11.30
C GLN A 326 -10.70 -5.12 12.08
N ASP A 327 -10.52 -5.96 13.11
CA ASP A 327 -11.63 -6.45 13.94
C ASP A 327 -12.14 -5.42 14.96
N LEU A 328 -11.33 -4.41 15.29
CA LEU A 328 -11.72 -3.34 16.23
C LEU A 328 -13.00 -2.64 15.75
N ASN A 329 -13.93 -2.52 16.68
CA ASN A 329 -15.22 -1.87 16.46
C ASN A 329 -15.76 -1.33 17.80
N ALA A 330 -16.83 -0.53 17.74
CA ALA A 330 -17.44 0.09 18.92
C ALA A 330 -17.77 -0.90 20.05
N ARG A 331 -18.19 -2.13 19.75
CA ARG A 331 -18.52 -3.12 20.79
C ARG A 331 -17.28 -3.59 21.53
N ILE A 332 -16.17 -3.81 20.82
CA ILE A 332 -14.90 -4.21 21.45
C ILE A 332 -14.35 -3.07 22.31
N LEU A 333 -14.43 -1.83 21.81
CA LEU A 333 -13.99 -0.64 22.57
C LEU A 333 -14.80 -0.40 23.86
N GLU A 334 -16.01 -0.95 23.95
CA GLU A 334 -16.83 -0.91 25.15
C GLU A 334 -16.48 -1.99 26.19
N THR A 335 -15.91 -3.12 25.77
CA THR A 335 -15.46 -4.21 26.66
C THR A 335 -14.23 -3.82 27.46
N ASP A 336 -14.14 -4.27 28.71
CA ASP A 336 -12.98 -3.96 29.57
C ASP A 336 -11.72 -4.70 29.09
N VAL A 337 -11.87 -5.96 28.65
CA VAL A 337 -10.81 -6.81 28.10
C VAL A 337 -11.35 -7.56 26.88
N HIS A 338 -10.53 -7.67 25.83
CA HIS A 338 -10.85 -8.50 24.65
C HIS A 338 -9.61 -9.25 24.15
N LEU A 339 -9.75 -10.55 23.89
CA LEU A 339 -8.70 -11.37 23.27
C LEU A 339 -9.07 -11.67 21.81
N PHE A 340 -8.25 -11.18 20.88
CA PHE A 340 -8.43 -11.43 19.45
C PHE A 340 -7.98 -12.84 19.09
N GLU A 341 -8.58 -13.41 18.04
CA GLU A 341 -8.16 -14.69 17.49
C GLU A 341 -6.72 -14.58 16.94
N PRO A 342 -5.76 -15.36 17.44
CA PRO A 342 -4.40 -15.34 16.93
C PRO A 342 -4.33 -15.97 15.54
N ARG A 343 -3.54 -15.37 14.66
CA ARG A 343 -3.22 -15.96 13.34
C ARG A 343 -2.55 -17.32 13.52
N GLU A 344 -2.85 -18.25 12.62
CA GLU A 344 -2.15 -19.53 12.51
C GLU A 344 -0.62 -19.34 12.45
N ALA A 345 0.12 -20.19 13.17
CA ALA A 345 1.56 -20.15 13.17
C ALA A 345 2.13 -21.25 12.27
N VAL A 346 3.15 -20.94 11.48
CA VAL A 346 3.83 -21.94 10.64
C VAL A 346 5.21 -22.23 11.21
N LEU A 347 5.54 -23.52 11.35
CA LEU A 347 6.89 -23.99 11.68
C LEU A 347 7.79 -23.94 10.44
N TRP A 348 8.10 -22.73 9.98
CA TRP A 348 8.93 -22.48 8.80
C TRP A 348 10.26 -23.26 8.88
N LYS A 349 10.48 -24.13 7.88
CA LYS A 349 11.73 -24.86 7.74
C LYS A 349 12.80 -23.92 7.19
N GLN A 350 14.06 -24.19 7.48
CA GLN A 350 15.17 -23.46 6.87
C GLN A 350 15.61 -24.22 5.61
N ASP A 351 15.54 -23.56 4.46
CA ASP A 351 16.02 -24.17 3.21
C ASP A 351 17.55 -24.31 3.26
N ARG A 352 18.01 -25.55 3.47
CA ARG A 352 19.44 -25.87 3.54
C ARG A 352 20.18 -25.57 2.23
N ARG A 353 19.50 -25.48 1.08
CA ARG A 353 20.13 -25.11 -0.20
C ARG A 353 20.60 -23.66 -0.22
N PHE A 354 19.94 -22.78 0.54
CA PHE A 354 20.32 -21.37 0.69
C PHE A 354 21.25 -21.11 1.88
N SER A 355 21.52 -22.13 2.72
CA SER A 355 22.44 -22.04 3.85
C SER A 355 23.88 -21.84 3.35
N ARG A 356 24.38 -20.60 3.37
CA ARG A 356 25.76 -20.25 3.03
C ARG A 356 26.54 -19.86 4.28
N SER A 357 27.53 -20.67 4.66
CA SER A 357 28.27 -20.49 5.92
C SER A 357 29.43 -19.49 5.81
N VAL A 358 29.99 -19.27 4.61
CA VAL A 358 31.14 -18.38 4.39
C VAL A 358 31.04 -17.75 2.99
N THR A 359 30.50 -16.54 2.89
CA THR A 359 30.49 -15.78 1.63
C THR A 359 31.57 -14.70 1.63
N GLY A 360 32.37 -14.61 0.57
CA GLY A 360 33.40 -13.58 0.40
C GLY A 360 32.85 -12.16 0.14
N ALA A 361 31.52 -12.02 0.01
CA ALA A 361 30.83 -10.74 -0.14
C ALA A 361 29.76 -10.60 0.94
N LYS A 362 29.54 -9.36 1.42
CA LYS A 362 28.39 -9.01 2.26
C LYS A 362 27.11 -9.12 1.42
N THR A 363 26.14 -9.90 1.88
CA THR A 363 24.79 -9.86 1.32
C THR A 363 23.93 -8.97 2.20
N TRP A 364 23.28 -7.96 1.62
CA TRP A 364 22.27 -7.19 2.35
C TRP A 364 20.99 -8.00 2.35
N GLN A 365 20.49 -8.32 3.54
CA GLN A 365 19.24 -9.04 3.75
C GLN A 365 18.41 -8.22 4.73
N GLY A 366 17.13 -8.04 4.41
CA GLY A 366 16.17 -7.48 5.36
C GLY A 366 16.01 -8.41 6.56
N ARG A 367 15.54 -7.86 7.68
CA ARG A 367 15.14 -8.66 8.83
C ARG A 367 13.82 -9.35 8.50
N ASN A 368 13.78 -10.69 8.61
CA ASN A 368 12.51 -11.42 8.53
C ASN A 368 11.63 -11.13 9.76
N ALA A 369 10.32 -11.32 9.60
CA ALA A 369 9.39 -11.33 10.73
C ALA A 369 9.90 -12.31 11.82
N PRO A 370 9.68 -12.01 13.11
CA PRO A 370 10.03 -12.94 14.18
C PRO A 370 9.30 -14.29 13.97
N GLN A 371 9.93 -15.38 14.40
CA GLN A 371 9.31 -16.71 14.30
C GLN A 371 8.14 -16.81 15.27
N GLY A 372 7.00 -17.32 14.79
CA GLY A 372 5.85 -17.67 15.62
C GLY A 372 4.58 -16.92 15.26
N THR A 373 3.79 -16.55 16.26
CA THR A 373 2.51 -15.84 16.06
C THR A 373 2.26 -14.78 17.14
N ASN A 374 1.62 -13.70 16.72
CA ASN A 374 1.25 -12.59 17.59
C ASN A 374 -0.07 -12.91 18.30
N ILE A 375 -0.06 -12.76 19.62
CA ILE A 375 -1.25 -12.79 20.47
C ILE A 375 -1.59 -11.35 20.79
N SER A 376 -2.76 -10.91 20.35
CA SER A 376 -3.19 -9.52 20.49
C SER A 376 -4.43 -9.44 21.36
N TYR A 377 -4.53 -8.40 22.18
CA TYR A 377 -5.65 -8.16 23.08
C TYR A 377 -5.85 -6.66 23.30
N TYR A 378 -7.07 -6.27 23.63
CA TYR A 378 -7.45 -4.90 23.95
C TYR A 378 -7.73 -4.78 25.45
N LEU A 379 -7.23 -3.69 26.04
CA LEU A 379 -7.55 -3.25 27.40
C LEU A 379 -8.17 -1.86 27.31
N LYS A 380 -9.42 -1.71 27.76
CA LYS A 380 -10.11 -0.42 27.73
C LYS A 380 -9.42 0.62 28.58
N ASP A 381 -9.01 0.20 29.77
CA ASP A 381 -8.18 0.92 30.71
C ASP A 381 -6.91 0.11 30.94
N GLY A 382 -5.78 0.79 31.14
CA GLY A 382 -4.57 0.11 31.59
C GLY A 382 -4.79 -0.54 32.97
N THR A 383 -3.93 -1.49 33.34
CA THR A 383 -4.07 -2.22 34.61
C THR A 383 -2.76 -2.24 35.40
N ASP A 384 -2.83 -2.05 36.72
CA ASP A 384 -1.68 -2.25 37.61
C ASP A 384 -1.50 -3.74 37.99
N GLY A 385 -2.47 -4.59 37.64
CA GLY A 385 -2.45 -6.04 37.88
C GLY A 385 -1.63 -6.83 36.85
N THR A 386 -1.38 -8.10 37.13
CA THR A 386 -0.66 -8.98 36.19
C THR A 386 -1.54 -9.31 34.99
N VAL A 387 -0.96 -9.20 33.79
CA VAL A 387 -1.53 -9.73 32.54
C VAL A 387 -0.75 -11.01 32.20
N SER A 388 -1.38 -12.17 32.28
CA SER A 388 -0.75 -13.45 31.94
C SER A 388 -1.39 -14.08 30.72
N ILE A 389 -0.57 -14.61 29.82
CA ILE A 389 -0.99 -15.34 28.63
C ILE A 389 -0.47 -16.77 28.77
N THR A 390 -1.39 -17.72 28.91
CA THR A 390 -1.09 -19.14 29.02
C THR A 390 -1.39 -19.85 27.71
N ILE A 391 -0.42 -20.62 27.20
CA ILE A 391 -0.55 -21.49 26.04
C ILE A 391 -0.67 -22.94 26.53
N THR A 392 -1.75 -23.63 26.16
CA THR A 392 -2.00 -25.04 26.52
C THR A 392 -2.01 -25.92 25.26
N ASP A 393 -1.24 -27.01 25.26
CA ASP A 393 -1.31 -28.03 24.19
C ASP A 393 -2.59 -28.85 24.39
N LEU A 394 -3.54 -28.78 23.45
CA LEU A 394 -4.82 -29.47 23.59
C LEU A 394 -4.71 -31.00 23.45
N ARG A 395 -3.60 -31.52 22.93
CA ARG A 395 -3.39 -32.97 22.82
C ARG A 395 -3.00 -33.59 24.15
N THR A 396 -2.23 -32.87 24.96
CA THR A 396 -1.78 -33.33 26.28
C THR A 396 -2.64 -32.76 27.42
N GLY A 397 -3.26 -31.60 27.20
CA GLY A 397 -3.96 -30.82 28.23
C GLY A 397 -3.01 -30.04 29.15
N GLU A 398 -1.71 -30.05 28.88
CA GLU A 398 -0.69 -29.42 29.72
C GLU A 398 -0.38 -27.99 29.28
N MET A 399 -0.02 -27.14 30.25
CA MET A 399 0.55 -25.83 29.96
C MET A 399 1.86 -26.01 29.19
N PHE A 400 1.94 -25.41 28.01
CA PHE A 400 3.11 -25.41 27.16
C PHE A 400 4.02 -24.20 27.45
N ARG A 401 3.42 -23.01 27.62
CA ARG A 401 4.13 -21.75 27.84
C ARG A 401 3.28 -20.79 28.65
N GLU A 402 3.93 -19.98 29.47
CA GLU A 402 3.36 -18.76 30.04
C GLU A 402 4.17 -17.54 29.55
N ILE A 403 3.47 -16.44 29.26
CA ILE A 403 4.04 -15.20 28.76
C ILE A 403 3.39 -14.02 29.49
N GLU A 404 4.20 -13.08 29.97
CA GLU A 404 3.70 -11.84 30.55
C GLU A 404 3.26 -10.86 29.44
N GLY A 405 2.07 -10.28 29.61
CA GLY A 405 1.53 -9.25 28.74
C GLY A 405 1.86 -7.83 29.20
N SER A 406 1.70 -6.87 28.28
CA SER A 406 1.68 -5.45 28.60
C SER A 406 0.40 -5.07 29.34
N GLN A 407 0.55 -4.09 30.22
CA GLN A 407 -0.48 -3.53 31.08
C GLN A 407 -1.08 -2.23 30.51
N ASN A 408 -0.63 -1.81 29.32
CA ASN A 408 -0.97 -0.52 28.74
C ASN A 408 -2.43 -0.48 28.27
N GLN A 409 -3.04 0.70 28.36
CA GLN A 409 -4.32 0.96 27.74
C GLN A 409 -4.26 0.79 26.21
N GLY A 410 -5.31 0.24 25.62
CA GLY A 410 -5.48 0.09 24.18
C GLY A 410 -5.12 -1.29 23.66
N LEU A 411 -4.75 -1.35 22.37
CA LEU A 411 -4.36 -2.58 21.70
C LEU A 411 -2.93 -2.97 22.09
N ASN A 412 -2.78 -4.17 22.62
CA ASN A 412 -1.53 -4.76 23.04
C ASN A 412 -1.22 -6.01 22.21
N ARG A 413 0.07 -6.32 22.08
CA ARG A 413 0.55 -7.46 21.31
C ARG A 413 1.77 -8.10 21.97
N VAL A 414 1.78 -9.43 22.00
CA VAL A 414 2.88 -10.26 22.51
C VAL A 414 3.17 -11.36 21.50
N MET A 415 4.45 -11.64 21.27
CA MET A 415 4.87 -12.70 20.32
C MET A 415 5.08 -14.02 21.06
N TRP A 416 4.38 -15.07 20.64
CA TRP A 416 4.73 -16.43 21.02
C TRP A 416 5.66 -17.03 19.96
N ASP A 417 6.91 -17.29 20.34
CA ASP A 417 7.97 -17.81 19.47
C ASP A 417 7.88 -19.31 19.16
N LEU A 418 6.72 -19.91 19.46
CA LEU A 418 6.43 -21.34 19.39
C LEU A 418 7.30 -22.19 20.30
N ARG A 419 7.98 -21.60 21.29
CA ARG A 419 8.70 -22.35 22.30
C ARG A 419 7.89 -22.50 23.58
N GLY A 420 8.09 -23.63 24.24
CA GLY A 420 7.55 -23.88 25.56
C GLY A 420 8.36 -23.17 26.65
N THR A 421 8.10 -23.50 27.90
CA THR A 421 8.94 -23.05 29.01
C THR A 421 10.28 -23.78 28.98
N ALA A 422 11.38 -23.04 29.17
CA ALA A 422 12.70 -23.67 29.24
C ALA A 422 12.76 -24.58 30.48
N PRO A 423 13.31 -25.80 30.37
CA PRO A 423 13.44 -26.67 31.54
C PRO A 423 14.34 -26.01 32.60
N PRO A 424 14.19 -26.34 33.90
CA PRO A 424 15.04 -25.79 34.95
C PRO A 424 16.52 -25.99 34.63
N ILE A 425 17.35 -25.01 34.97
CA ILE A 425 18.80 -25.13 34.87
C ILE A 425 19.27 -26.05 36.00
N GLU A 426 19.70 -27.26 35.68
CA GLU A 426 20.38 -28.13 36.65
C GLU A 426 21.80 -27.58 36.90
N GLU A 427 22.06 -27.10 38.12
CA GLU A 427 23.29 -26.37 38.50
C GLU A 427 24.61 -27.17 38.39
N ASN A 428 24.60 -28.44 37.98
CA ASN A 428 25.79 -29.30 37.98
C ASN A 428 26.05 -30.10 36.69
N VAL A 429 25.48 -29.70 35.56
CA VAL A 429 25.72 -30.38 34.27
C VAL A 429 26.67 -29.54 33.39
N ASN A 430 27.87 -30.06 33.13
CA ASN A 430 28.80 -29.44 32.17
C ASN A 430 28.31 -29.70 30.74
N ARG A 431 27.56 -28.75 30.18
CA ARG A 431 26.86 -28.92 28.89
C ARG A 431 27.73 -28.67 27.64
N GLY A 432 29.02 -28.38 27.80
CA GLY A 432 29.94 -28.15 26.69
C GLY A 432 29.54 -26.98 25.78
N PHE A 433 30.25 -26.79 24.67
CA PHE A 433 30.07 -25.64 23.76
C PHE A 433 28.71 -25.61 23.02
N PHE A 434 27.98 -26.73 23.00
CA PHE A 434 26.72 -26.88 22.24
C PHE A 434 25.49 -27.22 23.09
N GLY A 435 25.64 -27.49 24.39
CA GLY A 435 24.51 -27.89 25.22
C GLY A 435 23.78 -26.66 25.77
N GLN A 436 22.90 -26.09 24.96
CA GLN A 436 21.99 -25.06 25.43
C GLN A 436 20.75 -25.67 26.09
N ASN A 437 20.27 -25.00 27.14
CA ASN A 437 19.00 -25.29 27.80
C ASN A 437 17.85 -24.75 26.93
N GLN A 438 17.57 -25.41 25.80
CA GLN A 438 16.59 -24.91 24.85
C GLN A 438 15.19 -25.37 25.22
N ALA A 439 14.27 -24.41 25.33
CA ALA A 439 12.85 -24.68 25.44
C ALA A 439 12.35 -25.54 24.26
N PRO A 440 11.44 -26.51 24.51
CA PRO A 440 10.90 -27.36 23.46
C PRO A 440 10.17 -26.50 22.41
N ILE A 441 10.19 -26.92 21.15
CA ILE A 441 9.44 -26.28 20.07
C ILE A 441 8.06 -26.96 20.00
N ALA A 442 7.02 -26.16 19.79
CA ALA A 442 5.66 -26.62 19.58
C ALA A 442 5.60 -27.64 18.45
N GLN A 443 4.74 -28.65 18.60
CA GLN A 443 4.46 -29.61 17.54
C GLN A 443 3.29 -29.10 16.70
N PRO A 444 3.16 -29.53 15.43
CA PRO A 444 1.96 -29.24 14.68
C PRO A 444 0.69 -29.72 15.41
N GLY A 445 -0.32 -28.85 15.48
CA GLY A 445 -1.57 -29.10 16.20
C GLY A 445 -2.18 -27.83 16.79
N THR A 446 -3.33 -28.00 17.44
CA THR A 446 -4.09 -26.89 18.03
C THR A 446 -3.66 -26.62 19.47
N TYR A 447 -3.42 -25.35 19.78
CA TYR A 447 -3.13 -24.86 21.12
C TYR A 447 -4.25 -23.91 21.55
N ARG A 448 -4.50 -23.85 22.85
CA ARG A 448 -5.39 -22.84 23.45
C ARG A 448 -4.57 -21.72 24.05
N VAL A 449 -4.85 -20.50 23.64
CA VAL A 449 -4.33 -19.26 24.22
C VAL A 449 -5.35 -18.78 25.24
N THR A 450 -4.93 -18.57 26.48
CA THR A 450 -5.78 -18.01 27.55
C THR A 450 -5.14 -16.73 28.07
N LEU A 451 -5.87 -15.63 27.98
CA LEU A 451 -5.52 -14.34 28.56
C LEU A 451 -6.20 -14.22 29.92
N GLU A 452 -5.41 -14.02 30.96
CA GLU A 452 -5.85 -13.71 32.32
C GLU A 452 -5.52 -12.25 32.65
N VAL A 453 -6.54 -11.44 32.95
CA VAL A 453 -6.41 -10.05 33.37
C VAL A 453 -7.37 -9.77 34.50
N ASN A 454 -6.86 -9.35 35.67
CA ASN A 454 -7.69 -8.99 36.83
C ASN A 454 -8.71 -10.08 37.25
N GLY A 455 -8.39 -11.35 37.02
CA GLY A 455 -9.27 -12.50 37.31
C GLY A 455 -10.29 -12.83 36.21
N GLU A 456 -10.37 -12.05 35.14
CA GLU A 456 -11.09 -12.40 33.91
C GLU A 456 -10.23 -13.31 33.04
N ASN A 457 -10.82 -14.38 32.51
CA ASN A 457 -10.15 -15.36 31.65
C ASN A 457 -10.85 -15.44 30.30
N LEU A 458 -10.14 -15.07 29.25
CA LEU A 458 -10.59 -15.18 27.86
C LEU A 458 -9.72 -16.20 27.13
N SER A 459 -10.31 -17.03 26.27
CA SER A 459 -9.55 -18.03 25.53
C SER A 459 -9.85 -17.99 24.04
N GLN A 460 -8.81 -18.23 23.24
CA GLN A 460 -8.88 -18.46 21.81
C GLN A 460 -8.07 -19.70 21.43
N LEU A 461 -8.31 -20.21 20.22
CA LEU A 461 -7.51 -21.29 19.65
C LEU A 461 -6.47 -20.74 18.69
N VAL A 462 -5.37 -21.44 18.54
CA VAL A 462 -4.36 -21.17 17.52
C VAL A 462 -3.82 -22.48 16.98
N ASP A 463 -3.75 -22.60 15.67
CA ASP A 463 -3.17 -23.76 15.00
C ASP A 463 -1.69 -23.52 14.69
N VAL A 464 -0.87 -24.52 15.02
CA VAL A 464 0.52 -24.60 14.61
C VAL A 464 0.60 -25.58 13.44
N LEU A 465 1.01 -25.08 12.28
CA LEU A 465 1.08 -25.81 11.03
C LEU A 465 2.50 -26.30 10.75
N GLU A 466 2.61 -27.45 10.09
CA GLU A 466 3.86 -27.87 9.47
C GLU A 466 4.11 -27.05 8.20
N ASP A 467 5.36 -26.64 7.97
CA ASP A 467 5.78 -26.11 6.68
C ASP A 467 5.80 -27.25 5.64
N VAL A 468 4.82 -27.24 4.73
CA VAL A 468 4.67 -28.20 3.63
C VAL A 468 5.18 -27.64 2.29
N TRP A 469 5.70 -26.42 2.27
CA TRP A 469 6.22 -25.76 1.07
C TRP A 469 7.68 -26.16 0.78
N MET A 470 8.36 -26.71 1.78
CA MET A 470 9.68 -27.35 1.73
C MET A 470 9.60 -28.80 2.18
#